data_AF-A0A250YBH5-F1
#
_entry.id   AF-A0A250YBH5-F1
#
_cell.length_a   1.000
_cell.length_b   1.000
_cell.length_c   1.000
_cell.angle_alpha   90.00
_cell.angle_beta   90.00
_cell.angle_gamma   90.00
#
_symmetry.space_group_name_H-M   'P 1'
#
loop_
_entity.id
_entity.type
_entity.pdbx_description
1 polymer ?
#
loop_
_entity_poly.entity_id
_entity_poly.type
_entity_poly.pdbx_seq_one_letter_code
_entity_poly.pdbx_strand_id
1 'polypeptide(L)'
;MLARCFLPGSMRLRTLASCPALFASIRCPRSELRLDLVLASGQSFRWREQSPAHWSGVLADQVWTLTQTEEQLYCTVYRGDKGCVGRPTPEELETVHKYFRLDVSLAQLYSHWGSVDSHFQEVAQKFQGVRLLRQDPTECLFSFICSSNNNIARITGMVERLCQVFGPRLIQLDDVAYHGFPSLQTLAGE
;
A
#
# COMPACT_ATOMS: atom_id res chain seq x y z
N MET A 1 -33.54 -6.42 15.69
CA MET A 1 -32.26 -5.71 15.84
C MET A 1 -32.03 -4.94 14.55
N LEU A 2 -32.35 -3.64 14.55
CA LEU A 2 -32.45 -2.82 13.34
C LEU A 2 -31.05 -2.55 12.75
N ALA A 3 -30.82 -3.06 11.54
CA ALA A 3 -29.70 -2.66 10.71
C ALA A 3 -29.86 -1.16 10.38
N ARG A 4 -28.96 -0.33 10.90
CA ARG A 4 -28.90 1.09 10.53
C ARG A 4 -28.37 1.18 9.11
N CYS A 5 -29.26 1.42 8.15
CA CYS A 5 -28.91 2.03 6.86
C CYS A 5 -28.31 3.41 7.15
N PHE A 6 -27.00 3.57 6.95
CA PHE A 6 -26.38 4.88 6.84
C PHE A 6 -26.53 5.38 5.40
N LEU A 7 -27.01 6.62 5.25
CA LEU A 7 -26.95 7.40 4.01
C LEU A 7 -25.49 7.52 3.52
N PRO A 8 -25.22 7.82 2.23
CA PRO A 8 -23.88 7.83 1.63
C PRO A 8 -23.08 9.03 2.12
N GLY A 9 -22.63 8.98 3.37
CA GLY A 9 -21.76 9.96 3.99
C GLY A 9 -20.32 9.60 3.66
N SER A 10 -19.58 10.55 3.09
CA SER A 10 -18.14 10.48 2.83
C SER A 10 -17.42 9.64 3.91
N MET A 11 -16.88 8.49 3.50
CA MET A 11 -16.09 7.65 4.39
C MET A 11 -14.81 8.41 4.73
N ARG A 12 -14.41 8.39 6.00
CA ARG A 12 -13.19 9.09 6.43
C ARG A 12 -11.98 8.17 6.46
N LEU A 13 -10.80 8.72 6.29
CA LEU A 13 -9.56 8.00 6.57
C LEU A 13 -9.53 7.53 8.03
N ARG A 14 -9.12 6.29 8.24
CA ARG A 14 -9.02 5.64 9.54
C ARG A 14 -7.60 5.74 10.05
N THR A 15 -7.47 6.08 11.33
CA THR A 15 -6.23 5.89 12.08
C THR A 15 -6.42 4.75 13.08
N LEU A 16 -5.31 4.13 13.49
CA LEU A 16 -5.35 3.07 14.50
C LEU A 16 -5.96 3.57 15.83
N ALA A 17 -5.74 4.84 16.17
CA ALA A 17 -6.33 5.49 17.35
C ALA A 17 -7.83 5.73 17.20
N SER A 18 -8.31 6.15 16.02
CA SER A 18 -9.72 6.50 15.83
C SER A 18 -10.64 5.30 15.69
N CYS A 19 -10.17 4.20 15.07
CA CYS A 19 -10.99 3.04 14.76
C CYS A 19 -10.27 1.70 15.00
N PRO A 20 -9.73 1.43 16.20
CA PRO A 20 -8.92 0.23 16.46
C PRO A 20 -9.66 -1.08 16.18
N ALA A 21 -10.99 -1.09 16.35
CA ALA A 21 -11.83 -2.25 16.08
C ALA A 21 -11.86 -2.68 14.61
N LEU A 22 -11.47 -1.81 13.67
CA LEU A 22 -11.46 -2.05 12.22
C LEU A 22 -10.07 -2.43 11.67
N PHE A 23 -9.05 -2.49 12.53
CA PHE A 23 -7.72 -2.94 12.15
C PHE A 23 -7.52 -4.41 12.51
N ALA A 24 -6.75 -5.11 11.68
CA ALA A 24 -6.11 -6.38 12.00
C ALA A 24 -4.60 -6.20 11.89
N SER A 25 -3.82 -7.11 12.49
CA SER A 25 -2.37 -7.00 12.52
C SER A 25 -1.68 -8.24 11.96
N ILE A 26 -0.51 -8.02 11.37
CA ILE A 26 0.45 -9.04 10.95
C ILE A 26 1.71 -8.83 11.79
N ARG A 27 2.25 -9.90 12.38
CA ARG A 27 3.53 -9.80 13.10
C ARG A 27 4.63 -9.48 12.08
N CYS A 28 5.22 -8.30 12.22
CA CYS A 28 6.17 -7.76 11.26
C CYS A 28 7.05 -6.73 11.99
N PRO A 29 8.25 -7.14 12.44
CA PRO A 29 9.17 -6.20 13.09
C PRO A 29 9.69 -5.16 12.11
N ARG A 30 10.12 -4.00 12.61
CA ARG A 30 10.66 -2.93 11.75
C ARG A 30 11.95 -3.29 11.02
N SER A 31 12.71 -4.25 11.56
CA SER A 31 13.86 -4.83 10.87
C SER A 31 13.45 -5.55 9.58
N GLU A 32 12.23 -6.08 9.53
CA GLU A 32 11.64 -6.67 8.35
C GLU A 32 10.95 -5.58 7.51
N LEU A 33 10.11 -4.70 8.04
CA LEU A 33 9.44 -3.70 7.19
C LEU A 33 9.49 -2.29 7.75
N ARG A 34 9.87 -1.32 6.90
CA ARG A 34 9.71 0.11 7.14
C ARG A 34 8.83 0.71 6.06
N LEU A 35 7.54 0.91 6.36
CA LEU A 35 6.57 1.48 5.40
C LEU A 35 7.05 2.80 4.78
N ASP A 36 7.63 3.68 5.60
CA ASP A 36 8.15 4.98 5.18
C ASP A 36 9.31 4.89 4.18
N LEU A 37 10.20 3.91 4.36
CA LEU A 37 11.33 3.70 3.47
C LEU A 37 10.95 2.89 2.22
N VAL A 38 9.87 2.11 2.26
CA VAL A 38 9.44 1.26 1.13
C VAL A 38 8.44 1.99 0.25
N LEU A 39 7.35 2.51 0.81
CA LEU A 39 6.20 3.02 0.05
C LEU A 39 6.48 4.36 -0.65
N ALA A 40 7.48 5.12 -0.20
CA ALA A 40 7.93 6.36 -0.84
C ALA A 40 9.18 6.21 -1.73
N SER A 41 9.75 5.00 -1.85
CA SER A 41 11.02 4.77 -2.54
C SER A 41 10.96 4.73 -4.07
N GLY A 42 9.78 4.95 -4.67
CA GLY A 42 9.58 4.85 -6.12
C GLY A 42 9.45 3.40 -6.62
N GLN A 43 9.30 2.42 -5.73
CA GLN A 43 8.87 1.08 -6.12
C GLN A 43 7.42 1.10 -6.58
N SER A 44 6.50 1.57 -5.74
CA SER A 44 5.10 1.81 -6.07
C SER A 44 4.81 3.31 -6.04
N PHE A 45 3.85 3.75 -6.85
CA PHE A 45 3.40 5.14 -6.94
C PHE A 45 1.95 5.30 -6.46
N ARG A 46 1.45 4.33 -5.68
CA ARG A 46 0.03 4.23 -5.30
C ARG A 46 -0.24 4.51 -3.83
N TRP A 47 0.77 4.86 -3.07
CA TRP A 47 0.71 5.07 -1.63
C TRP A 47 0.99 6.52 -1.25
N ARG A 48 0.21 7.05 -0.30
CA ARG A 48 0.36 8.38 0.27
C ARG A 48 0.25 8.31 1.78
N GLU A 49 1.12 9.02 2.48
CA GLU A 49 0.97 9.24 3.91
C GLU A 49 -0.10 10.33 4.14
N GLN A 50 -1.35 9.91 4.33
CA GLN A 50 -2.48 10.84 4.51
C GLN A 50 -2.66 11.31 5.95
N SER A 51 -2.06 10.59 6.90
CA SER A 51 -1.96 10.99 8.30
C SER A 51 -0.61 10.50 8.83
N PRO A 52 -0.04 11.11 9.89
CA PRO A 52 1.28 10.72 10.38
C PRO A 52 1.38 9.22 10.64
N ALA A 53 2.38 8.58 10.02
CA ALA A 53 2.65 7.14 9.99
C ALA A 53 1.51 6.25 9.42
N HIS A 54 0.53 6.82 8.70
CA HIS A 54 -0.57 6.09 8.09
C HIS A 54 -0.54 6.24 6.57
N TRP A 55 -0.25 5.13 5.91
CA TRP A 55 -0.10 5.05 4.47
C TRP A 55 -1.38 4.51 3.85
N SER A 56 -2.00 5.29 2.97
CA SER A 56 -3.18 4.91 2.23
C SER A 56 -2.89 4.75 0.76
N GLY A 57 -3.46 3.70 0.16
CA GLY A 57 -3.22 3.35 -1.22
C GLY A 57 -4.15 2.25 -1.71
N VAL A 58 -4.00 1.90 -2.99
CA VAL A 58 -4.76 0.82 -3.62
C VAL A 58 -3.90 -0.43 -3.71
N LEU A 59 -4.46 -1.55 -3.26
CA LEU A 59 -3.85 -2.88 -3.37
C LEU A 59 -4.95 -3.89 -3.65
N ALA A 60 -4.77 -4.69 -4.72
CA ALA A 60 -5.75 -5.69 -5.18
C ALA A 60 -7.16 -5.11 -5.33
N ASP A 61 -7.26 -3.98 -6.06
CA ASP A 61 -8.50 -3.24 -6.33
C ASP A 61 -9.32 -2.81 -5.10
N GLN A 62 -8.68 -2.79 -3.93
CA GLN A 62 -9.25 -2.28 -2.68
C GLN A 62 -8.38 -1.14 -2.15
N VAL A 63 -9.03 -0.22 -1.42
CA VAL A 63 -8.29 0.82 -0.69
C VAL A 63 -7.89 0.29 0.67
N TRP A 64 -6.65 0.56 1.06
CA TRP A 64 -6.07 0.16 2.32
C TRP A 64 -5.52 1.37 3.08
N THR A 65 -5.50 1.28 4.41
CA THR A 65 -4.63 2.10 5.25
C THR A 65 -3.73 1.16 6.06
N LEU A 66 -2.42 1.42 6.00
CA LEU A 66 -1.38 0.66 6.69
C LEU A 66 -0.65 1.56 7.67
N THR A 67 -0.36 1.03 8.86
CA THR A 67 0.51 1.67 9.85
C THR A 67 1.26 0.61 10.63
N GLN A 68 2.33 0.97 11.34
CA GLN A 68 3.19 -0.01 12.00
C GLN A 68 3.63 0.43 13.40
N THR A 69 3.70 -0.51 14.32
CA THR A 69 4.44 -0.35 15.59
C THR A 69 5.85 -0.91 15.43
N GLU A 70 6.51 -1.28 16.52
CA GLU A 70 7.84 -1.90 16.45
C GLU A 70 7.78 -3.35 15.93
N GLU A 71 6.69 -4.08 16.24
CA GLU A 71 6.57 -5.52 16.03
C GLU A 71 5.37 -5.93 15.14
N GLN A 72 4.49 -4.99 14.81
CA GLN A 72 3.23 -5.28 14.15
C GLN A 72 2.97 -4.31 12.99
N LEU A 73 2.54 -4.86 11.86
CA LEU A 73 1.94 -4.13 10.75
C LEU A 73 0.41 -4.18 10.92
N TYR A 74 -0.21 -3.02 11.12
CA TYR A 74 -1.66 -2.86 11.22
C TYR A 74 -2.25 -2.49 9.87
N CYS A 75 -3.31 -3.21 9.49
CA CYS A 75 -3.99 -3.07 8.22
C CYS A 75 -5.48 -2.82 8.44
N THR A 76 -6.05 -1.91 7.66
CA THR A 76 -7.51 -1.77 7.50
C THR A 76 -7.85 -1.60 6.03
N VAL A 77 -9.00 -2.14 5.62
CA VAL A 77 -9.47 -2.14 4.23
C VAL A 77 -10.82 -1.44 4.12
N TYR A 78 -11.06 -0.75 3.01
CA TYR A 78 -12.32 -0.10 2.69
C TYR A 78 -13.00 -0.84 1.54
N ARG A 79 -14.18 -1.42 1.80
CA ARG A 79 -14.91 -2.28 0.85
C ARG A 79 -16.06 -1.57 0.12
N GLY A 80 -16.11 -0.24 0.18
CA GLY A 80 -17.20 0.55 -0.40
C GLY A 80 -18.57 0.28 0.23
N ASP A 81 -19.62 0.86 -0.36
CA ASP A 81 -21.01 0.78 0.15
C ASP A 81 -21.61 -0.63 0.09
N LYS A 82 -21.06 -1.49 -0.78
CA LYS A 82 -21.55 -2.87 -0.98
C LYS A 82 -20.88 -3.88 -0.05
N GLY A 83 -19.77 -3.51 0.59
CA GLY A 83 -19.01 -4.40 1.46
C GLY A 83 -19.35 -4.21 2.93
N CYS A 84 -19.27 -5.29 3.71
CA CYS A 84 -19.42 -5.18 5.16
C CYS A 84 -18.24 -4.41 5.77
N VAL A 85 -18.56 -3.46 6.65
CA VAL A 85 -17.56 -2.77 7.46
C VAL A 85 -17.09 -3.73 8.55
N GLY A 86 -15.80 -4.06 8.54
CA GLY A 86 -15.20 -4.99 9.49
C GLY A 86 -13.70 -5.09 9.26
N ARG A 87 -13.02 -5.80 10.16
CA ARG A 87 -11.59 -6.07 10.07
C ARG A 87 -11.24 -6.78 8.76
N PRO A 88 -10.00 -6.63 8.25
CA PRO A 88 -9.51 -7.48 7.17
C PRO A 88 -9.71 -8.97 7.49
N THR A 89 -10.16 -9.74 6.52
CA THR A 89 -10.24 -11.20 6.61
C THR A 89 -8.83 -11.81 6.52
N PRO A 90 -8.65 -13.09 6.91
CA PRO A 90 -7.36 -13.77 6.72
C PRO A 90 -6.87 -13.76 5.27
N GLU A 91 -7.77 -13.90 4.29
CA GLU A 91 -7.43 -13.89 2.86
C GLU A 91 -6.98 -12.50 2.37
N GLU A 92 -7.61 -11.44 2.86
CA GLU A 92 -7.20 -10.08 2.56
C GLU A 92 -5.85 -9.74 3.23
N LEU A 93 -5.60 -10.23 4.46
CA LEU A 93 -4.28 -10.10 5.10
C LEU A 93 -3.20 -10.89 4.34
N GLU A 94 -3.53 -12.05 3.79
CA GLU A 94 -2.60 -12.83 2.95
C GLU A 94 -2.22 -12.05 1.67
N THR A 95 -3.13 -11.22 1.15
CA THR A 95 -2.82 -10.33 0.02
C THR A 95 -1.76 -9.29 0.41
N VAL A 96 -1.89 -8.67 1.59
CA VAL A 96 -0.86 -7.76 2.14
C VAL A 96 0.45 -8.51 2.37
N HIS A 97 0.38 -9.71 2.94
CA HIS A 97 1.53 -10.56 3.20
C HIS A 97 2.32 -10.86 1.91
N LYS A 98 1.63 -11.26 0.84
CA LYS A 98 2.22 -11.52 -0.49
C LYS A 98 2.76 -10.25 -1.16
N TYR A 99 2.05 -9.12 -1.04
CA TYR A 99 2.46 -7.85 -1.63
C TYR A 99 3.80 -7.37 -1.07
N PHE A 100 3.97 -7.44 0.24
CA PHE A 100 5.25 -7.16 0.86
C PHE A 100 6.23 -8.33 0.72
N ARG A 101 5.79 -9.55 0.37
CA ARG A 101 6.60 -10.79 0.32
C ARG A 101 7.06 -11.29 1.70
N LEU A 102 6.27 -11.09 2.76
CA LEU A 102 6.69 -11.31 4.17
C LEU A 102 7.16 -12.75 4.50
N ASP A 103 7.04 -13.70 3.57
CA ASP A 103 7.65 -15.03 3.62
C ASP A 103 9.18 -15.02 3.55
N VAL A 104 9.79 -13.97 2.97
CA VAL A 104 11.24 -13.82 2.83
C VAL A 104 11.81 -13.06 4.03
N SER A 105 12.68 -13.71 4.81
CA SER A 105 13.40 -13.03 5.91
C SER A 105 14.41 -12.01 5.39
N LEU A 106 14.09 -10.73 5.58
CA LEU A 106 14.99 -9.64 5.22
C LEU A 106 16.24 -9.64 6.10
N ALA A 107 16.13 -9.99 7.37
CA ALA A 107 17.26 -10.07 8.28
C ALA A 107 18.35 -11.04 7.77
N GLN A 108 17.96 -12.19 7.21
CA GLN A 108 18.90 -13.14 6.60
C GLN A 108 19.59 -12.55 5.37
N LEU A 109 18.85 -11.83 4.51
CA LEU A 109 19.40 -11.17 3.33
C LEU A 109 20.38 -10.05 3.72
N TYR A 110 20.02 -9.21 4.67
CA TYR A 110 20.87 -8.13 5.19
C TYR A 110 22.16 -8.67 5.79
N SER A 111 22.07 -9.75 6.57
CA SER A 111 23.24 -10.42 7.14
C SER A 111 24.17 -10.95 6.04
N HIS A 112 23.62 -11.61 5.03
CA HIS A 112 24.39 -12.11 3.90
C HIS A 112 25.06 -10.98 3.11
N TRP A 113 24.30 -9.98 2.67
CA TRP A 113 24.83 -8.83 1.91
C TRP A 113 25.90 -8.08 2.70
N GLY A 114 25.67 -7.82 4.00
CA GLY A 114 26.65 -7.16 4.86
C GLY A 114 27.93 -7.97 5.09
N SER A 115 27.89 -9.29 4.97
CA SER A 115 29.09 -10.15 5.09
C SER A 115 29.99 -10.14 3.85
N VAL A 116 29.44 -9.78 2.69
CA VAL A 116 30.17 -9.75 1.41
C VAL A 116 30.44 -8.33 0.90
N ASP A 117 29.78 -7.31 1.48
CA ASP A 117 29.93 -5.91 1.12
C ASP A 117 29.91 -5.01 2.38
N SER A 118 31.07 -4.44 2.72
CA SER A 118 31.23 -3.55 3.87
C SER A 118 30.51 -2.21 3.70
N HIS A 119 30.37 -1.72 2.46
CA HIS A 119 29.62 -0.50 2.19
C HIS A 119 28.13 -0.75 2.44
N PHE A 120 27.60 -1.88 1.96
CA PHE A 120 26.23 -2.29 2.27
C PHE A 120 26.03 -2.40 3.78
N GLN A 121 26.95 -3.03 4.51
CA GLN A 121 26.85 -3.19 5.96
C GLN A 121 26.72 -1.85 6.70
N GLU A 122 27.47 -0.82 6.28
CA GLU A 122 27.37 0.52 6.87
C GLU A 122 26.02 1.18 6.57
N VAL A 123 25.56 1.11 5.31
CA VAL A 123 24.28 1.71 4.88
C VAL A 123 23.10 1.01 5.56
N ALA A 124 23.14 -0.32 5.69
CA ALA A 124 22.09 -1.14 6.28
C ALA A 124 21.77 -0.77 7.74
N GLN A 125 22.72 -0.21 8.50
CA GLN A 125 22.48 0.26 9.86
C GLN A 125 21.46 1.41 9.91
N LYS A 126 21.44 2.26 8.87
CA LYS A 126 20.54 3.43 8.77
C LYS A 126 19.23 3.09 8.05
N PHE A 127 19.27 2.14 7.11
CA PHE A 127 18.15 1.79 6.22
C PHE A 127 17.70 0.34 6.40
N GLN A 128 17.23 0.00 7.60
CA GLN A 128 16.63 -1.30 7.88
C GLN A 128 15.20 -1.40 7.33
N GLY A 129 14.72 -2.62 7.08
CA GLY A 129 13.33 -2.86 6.68
C GLY A 129 12.98 -2.41 5.26
N VAL A 130 13.97 -2.17 4.39
CA VAL A 130 13.74 -1.83 2.99
C VAL A 130 13.53 -3.11 2.20
N ARG A 131 12.27 -3.38 1.82
CA ARG A 131 11.86 -4.60 1.11
C ARG A 131 11.38 -4.30 -0.30
N LEU A 132 11.45 -5.33 -1.14
CA LEU A 132 10.97 -5.28 -2.51
C LEU A 132 9.51 -5.70 -2.58
N LEU A 133 8.66 -4.84 -3.13
CA LEU A 133 7.23 -5.11 -3.33
C LEU A 133 6.99 -6.12 -4.47
N ARG A 134 5.97 -6.96 -4.34
CA ARG A 134 5.45 -7.83 -5.39
C ARG A 134 4.19 -7.21 -6.00
N GLN A 135 4.38 -6.45 -7.08
CA GLN A 135 3.32 -5.69 -7.73
C GLN A 135 2.58 -6.50 -8.79
N ASP A 136 1.37 -6.03 -9.13
CA ASP A 136 0.67 -6.49 -10.33
C ASP A 136 1.50 -6.17 -11.58
N PRO A 137 1.67 -7.12 -12.53
CA PRO A 137 2.49 -6.88 -13.73
C PRO A 137 1.99 -5.73 -14.61
N THR A 138 0.68 -5.53 -14.71
CA THR A 138 0.10 -4.45 -15.53
C THR A 138 0.33 -3.11 -14.88
N GLU A 139 -0.01 -2.97 -13.59
CA GLU A 139 0.26 -1.75 -12.82
C GLU A 139 1.76 -1.39 -12.86
N CYS A 140 2.63 -2.37 -12.63
CA CYS A 140 4.08 -2.19 -12.65
C CYS A 140 4.56 -1.70 -14.02
N LEU A 141 4.22 -2.42 -15.09
CA LEU A 141 4.68 -2.10 -16.45
C LEU A 141 4.28 -0.67 -16.86
N PHE A 142 3.00 -0.31 -16.76
CA PHE A 142 2.53 0.99 -17.21
C PHE A 142 2.96 2.13 -16.30
N SER A 143 3.15 1.88 -15.00
CA SER A 143 3.74 2.86 -14.09
C SER A 143 5.19 3.18 -14.46
N PHE A 144 6.00 2.17 -14.82
CA PHE A 144 7.39 2.39 -15.22
C PHE A 144 7.55 2.87 -16.66
N ILE A 145 6.59 2.63 -17.56
CA ILE A 145 6.55 3.36 -18.85
C ILE A 145 6.45 4.87 -18.59
N CYS A 146 5.71 5.30 -17.57
CA CYS A 146 5.62 6.70 -17.15
C CYS A 146 6.88 7.24 -16.44
N SER A 147 7.86 6.39 -16.10
CA SER A 147 9.04 6.77 -15.31
C SER A 147 10.24 7.25 -16.11
N SER A 148 10.27 6.97 -17.42
CA SER A 148 11.44 7.27 -18.27
C SER A 148 11.77 8.77 -18.27
N ASN A 149 13.01 9.10 -17.90
CA ASN A 149 13.52 10.48 -17.78
C ASN A 149 12.64 11.37 -16.88
N ASN A 150 12.32 10.87 -15.69
CA ASN A 150 11.36 11.49 -14.79
C ASN A 150 11.81 11.42 -13.31
N ASN A 151 11.11 12.10 -12.41
CA ASN A 151 11.35 12.02 -10.95
C ASN A 151 10.14 11.44 -10.24
N ILE A 152 10.36 10.85 -9.04
CA ILE A 152 9.32 10.15 -8.28
C ILE A 152 8.04 10.98 -8.17
N ALA A 153 8.13 12.26 -7.78
CA ALA A 153 6.96 13.12 -7.61
C ALA A 153 6.13 13.27 -8.89
N ARG A 154 6.78 13.49 -10.03
CA ARG A 154 6.09 13.62 -11.33
C ARG A 154 5.52 12.29 -11.82
N ILE A 155 6.20 11.18 -11.57
CA ILE A 155 5.68 9.84 -11.89
C ILE A 155 4.44 9.54 -11.07
N THR A 156 4.46 9.82 -9.76
CA THR A 156 3.29 9.62 -8.90
C THR A 156 2.09 10.39 -9.39
N GLY A 157 2.27 11.67 -9.77
CA GLY A 157 1.18 12.46 -10.34
C GLY A 157 0.69 11.96 -11.71
N MET A 158 1.57 11.40 -12.55
CA MET A 158 1.18 10.81 -13.83
C MET A 158 0.35 9.53 -13.62
N VAL A 159 0.80 8.63 -12.74
CA VAL A 159 0.10 7.39 -12.41
C VAL A 159 -1.26 7.69 -11.75
N GLU A 160 -1.31 8.67 -10.83
CA GLU A 160 -2.58 9.10 -10.23
C GLU A 160 -3.58 9.58 -11.28
N ARG A 161 -3.15 10.43 -12.22
CA ARG A 161 -4.02 10.90 -13.32
C ARG A 161 -4.45 9.77 -14.24
N LEU A 162 -3.55 8.84 -14.57
CA LEU A 162 -3.87 7.66 -15.38
C LEU A 162 -5.01 6.85 -14.73
N CYS A 163 -4.89 6.56 -13.44
CA CYS A 163 -5.93 5.87 -12.68
C CYS A 163 -7.23 6.68 -12.56
N GLN A 164 -7.15 8.00 -12.40
CA GLN A 164 -8.35 8.84 -12.32
C GLN A 164 -9.15 8.86 -13.62
N VAL A 165 -8.46 8.90 -14.77
CA VAL A 165 -9.10 9.00 -16.09
C VAL A 165 -9.60 7.65 -16.58
N PHE A 166 -8.80 6.59 -16.40
CA PHE A 166 -9.06 5.28 -17.01
C PHE A 166 -9.33 4.15 -16.00
N GLY A 167 -9.12 4.41 -14.71
CA GLY A 167 -9.29 3.42 -13.66
C GLY A 167 -10.70 3.43 -13.08
N PRO A 168 -11.25 2.27 -12.69
CA PRO A 168 -12.56 2.20 -12.07
C PRO A 168 -12.54 2.95 -10.72
N ARG A 169 -13.55 3.79 -10.47
CA ARG A 169 -13.68 4.47 -9.18
C ARG A 169 -14.01 3.43 -8.09
N LEU A 170 -13.19 3.37 -7.04
CA LEU A 170 -13.37 2.42 -5.94
C LEU A 170 -14.18 3.05 -4.79
N ILE A 171 -13.70 4.18 -4.28
CA ILE A 171 -14.26 4.86 -3.11
C ILE A 171 -13.71 6.28 -3.03
N GLN A 172 -14.42 7.15 -2.31
CA GLN A 172 -13.91 8.44 -1.89
C GLN A 172 -13.71 8.44 -0.37
N LEU A 173 -12.51 8.79 0.07
CA LEU A 173 -12.18 9.00 1.48
C LEU A 173 -11.86 10.46 1.70
N ASP A 174 -12.63 11.14 2.56
CA ASP A 174 -12.56 12.60 2.72
C ASP A 174 -12.70 13.30 1.34
N ASP A 175 -11.67 14.05 0.92
CA ASP A 175 -11.61 14.73 -0.38
C ASP A 175 -10.81 13.96 -1.45
N VAL A 176 -10.36 12.74 -1.14
CA VAL A 176 -9.51 11.92 -2.02
C VAL A 176 -10.32 10.80 -2.66
N ALA A 177 -10.48 10.85 -3.98
CA ALA A 177 -11.04 9.75 -4.76
C ALA A 177 -9.96 8.72 -5.12
N TYR A 178 -10.21 7.45 -4.76
CA TYR A 178 -9.35 6.33 -5.09
C TYR A 178 -9.93 5.56 -6.27
N HIS A 179 -9.06 5.23 -7.22
CA HIS A 179 -9.38 4.49 -8.43
C HIS A 179 -8.50 3.24 -8.53
N GLY A 180 -9.01 2.16 -9.09
CA GLY A 180 -8.22 0.99 -9.46
C GLY A 180 -7.22 1.31 -10.56
N PHE A 181 -6.30 0.39 -10.83
CA PHE A 181 -5.46 0.52 -12.02
C PHE A 181 -6.31 0.24 -13.28
N PRO A 182 -6.12 0.97 -14.39
CA PRO A 182 -6.84 0.68 -15.62
C PRO A 182 -6.59 -0.74 -16.14
N SER A 183 -7.61 -1.38 -16.69
CA SER A 183 -7.43 -2.66 -17.39
C SER A 183 -6.71 -2.45 -18.72
N LEU A 184 -6.16 -3.53 -19.29
CA LEU A 184 -5.54 -3.49 -20.62
C LEU A 184 -6.53 -3.04 -21.70
N GLN A 185 -7.79 -3.46 -21.62
CA GLN A 185 -8.84 -3.06 -22.56
C GLN A 185 -9.04 -1.54 -22.54
N THR A 186 -9.20 -0.97 -21.34
CA THR A 186 -9.35 0.48 -21.20
C THR A 186 -8.13 1.24 -21.70
N LEU A 187 -6.91 0.73 -21.48
CA LEU A 187 -5.67 1.35 -21.97
C LEU A 187 -5.50 1.22 -23.49
N ALA A 188 -6.06 0.17 -24.10
CA ALA A 188 -6.03 -0.05 -25.54
C ALA A 188 -7.10 0.75 -26.30
N GLY A 189 -8.07 1.34 -25.59
CA GLY A 189 -9.19 2.09 -26.18
C GLY A 189 -10.33 1.19 -26.67
N GLU A 190 -10.48 0.00 -26.07
CA GLU A 190 -11.55 -0.98 -26.34
C GLU A 190 -12.64 -0.97 -25.26
#